data_AF-A0A6I4P119-F1
#
_entry.id   AF-A0A6I4P119-F1
#
_cell.length_a   1.000
_cell.length_b   1.000
_cell.length_c   1.000
_cell.angle_alpha   90.00
_cell.angle_beta   90.00
_cell.angle_gamma   90.00
#
_symmetry.space_group_name_H-M   'P 1'
#
loop_
_entity.id
_entity.type
_entity.pdbx_description
1 polymer ?
#
loop_
_entity_poly.entity_id
_entity_poly.type
_entity_poly.pdbx_seq_one_letter_code
_entity_poly.pdbx_strand_id
1 'polypeptide(L)'
;MAPRIDPRFPLVWRSPDELQLGSVPAAAVIGCADDAVQGLLSALRAGASRPALEGIAGALGAATGTVDRLLEDVRGALDPAWIDVDPADGAGAVASGTARRRRPRRPRIAVDGD
;
A
#
# COMPACT_ATOMS: atom_id res chain seq x y z
N MET A 1 13.08 -5.02 -6.33
CA MET A 1 12.09 -3.93 -6.18
C MET A 1 10.84 -4.45 -5.44
N ALA A 2 9.98 -3.59 -4.89
CA ALA A 2 8.86 -3.98 -4.03
C ALA A 2 7.51 -3.69 -4.70
N PRO A 3 6.54 -4.63 -4.66
CA PRO A 3 5.20 -4.39 -5.22
C PRO A 3 4.49 -3.28 -4.43
N ARG A 4 3.77 -2.41 -5.15
CA ARG A 4 3.04 -1.29 -4.57
C ARG A 4 1.67 -1.14 -5.22
N ILE A 5 0.65 -0.88 -4.41
CA ILE A 5 -0.70 -0.52 -4.89
C ILE A 5 -0.64 0.88 -5.51
N ASP A 6 -1.20 1.06 -6.72
CA ASP A 6 -1.28 2.38 -7.36
C ASP A 6 -2.10 3.32 -6.47
N PRO A 7 -1.53 4.46 -6.02
CA PRO A 7 -2.19 5.39 -5.12
C PRO A 7 -3.46 6.03 -5.69
N ARG A 8 -3.71 5.91 -7.01
CA ARG A 8 -4.95 6.35 -7.66
C ARG A 8 -6.14 5.47 -7.34
N PHE A 9 -5.94 4.22 -6.92
CA PHE A 9 -7.04 3.35 -6.51
C PHE A 9 -7.40 3.64 -5.04
N PRO A 10 -8.57 4.24 -4.75
CA PRO A 10 -9.02 4.39 -3.38
C PRO A 10 -9.27 3.02 -2.76
N LEU A 11 -9.02 2.91 -1.44
CA LEU A 11 -9.42 1.76 -0.63
C LEU A 11 -10.75 2.08 0.02
N VAL A 12 -11.78 1.29 -0.27
CA VAL A 12 -13.15 1.51 0.22
C VAL A 12 -13.67 0.25 0.90
N TRP A 13 -14.43 0.44 1.97
CA TRP A 13 -15.15 -0.63 2.64
C TRP A 13 -16.46 -0.92 1.89
N ARG A 14 -16.68 -2.20 1.55
CA ARG A 14 -17.95 -2.67 0.98
C ARG A 14 -18.86 -3.26 2.04
N SER A 15 -18.27 -4.00 2.98
CA SER A 15 -18.90 -4.62 4.13
C SER A 15 -17.86 -4.73 5.25
N PRO A 16 -18.21 -5.17 6.47
CA PRO A 16 -17.23 -5.36 7.54
C PRO A 16 -16.08 -6.32 7.20
N ASP A 17 -16.30 -7.25 6.27
CA ASP A 17 -15.35 -8.30 5.89
C ASP A 17 -14.76 -8.13 4.48
N GLU A 18 -15.20 -7.11 3.73
CA GLU A 18 -14.80 -6.92 2.33
C GLU A 18 -14.29 -5.50 2.06
N LEU A 19 -13.09 -5.45 1.47
CA LEU A 19 -12.45 -4.23 1.00
C LEU A 19 -12.40 -4.23 -0.53
N GLN A 20 -12.55 -3.05 -1.12
CA GLN A 20 -12.36 -2.84 -2.54
C GLN A 20 -11.24 -1.82 -2.78
N LEU A 21 -10.43 -2.11 -3.80
CA LEU A 21 -9.55 -1.14 -4.45
C LEU A 21 -10.20 -0.61 -5.73
N GLY A 22 -10.23 0.72 -5.88
CA GLY A 22 -10.95 1.38 -6.96
C GLY A 22 -12.39 1.73 -6.57
N SER A 23 -13.14 2.35 -7.49
CA SER A 23 -14.55 2.72 -7.26
C SER A 23 -15.48 2.03 -8.26
N VAL A 24 -15.57 2.51 -9.51
CA VAL A 24 -16.32 1.85 -10.59
C VAL A 24 -15.55 2.04 -11.90
N PRO A 25 -15.00 0.97 -12.51
CA PRO A 25 -14.99 -0.43 -12.05
C PRO A 25 -14.07 -0.67 -10.83
N ALA A 26 -14.29 -1.80 -10.13
CA ALA A 26 -13.38 -2.27 -9.10
C ALA A 26 -12.09 -2.82 -9.73
N ALA A 27 -10.93 -2.39 -9.22
CA ALA A 27 -9.64 -2.91 -9.64
C ALA A 27 -9.31 -4.22 -8.92
N ALA A 28 -9.71 -4.34 -7.66
CA ALA A 28 -9.62 -5.56 -6.87
C ALA A 28 -10.66 -5.56 -5.75
N VAL A 29 -11.05 -6.75 -5.32
CA VAL A 29 -11.91 -6.98 -4.16
C VAL A 29 -11.21 -8.01 -3.28
N ILE A 30 -10.98 -7.65 -2.02
CA ILE A 30 -10.33 -8.50 -1.02
C ILE A 30 -11.39 -8.94 -0.02
N GLY A 31 -11.65 -10.25 0.01
CA GLY A 31 -12.46 -10.88 1.06
C GLY A 31 -11.61 -11.21 2.29
N CYS A 32 -12.22 -11.20 3.48
CA CYS A 32 -11.54 -11.41 4.76
C CYS A 32 -10.59 -10.25 5.11
N ALA A 33 -11.15 -9.06 5.34
CA ALA A 33 -10.43 -7.85 5.73
C ALA A 33 -9.99 -7.83 7.21
N ASP A 34 -9.46 -8.96 7.70
CA ASP A 34 -8.94 -9.11 9.07
C ASP A 34 -7.69 -8.24 9.30
N ASP A 35 -7.28 -8.10 10.56
CA ASP A 35 -6.14 -7.26 10.97
C ASP A 35 -4.84 -7.57 10.20
N ALA A 36 -4.59 -8.87 9.92
CA ALA A 36 -3.45 -9.31 9.13
C ALA A 36 -3.48 -8.74 7.71
N VAL A 37 -4.63 -8.85 7.03
CA VAL A 37 -4.82 -8.36 5.66
C VAL A 37 -4.75 -6.83 5.62
N GLN A 38 -5.34 -6.15 6.61
CA GLN A 38 -5.26 -4.68 6.71
C GLN A 38 -3.82 -4.18 6.92
N GLY A 39 -3.04 -4.87 7.76
CA GLY A 39 -1.63 -4.58 7.98
C GLY A 39 -0.82 -4.75 6.69
N LEU A 40 -1.05 -5.84 5.97
CA LEU A 40 -0.38 -6.11 4.70
C LEU A 40 -0.79 -5.12 3.59
N LEU A 41 -2.07 -4.75 3.48
CA LEU A 41 -2.54 -3.71 2.55
C LEU A 41 -1.89 -2.36 2.84
N SER A 42 -1.77 -2.00 4.12
CA SER A 42 -1.09 -0.77 4.55
C SER A 42 0.39 -0.77 4.15
N ALA A 43 1.08 -1.90 4.36
CA ALA A 43 2.47 -2.08 3.96
C ALA A 43 2.66 -2.05 2.43
N LEU A 44 1.76 -2.68 1.67
CA LEU A 44 1.75 -2.64 0.21
C LEU A 44 1.54 -1.23 -0.34
N ARG A 45 0.65 -0.42 0.26
CA ARG A 45 0.49 1.00 -0.13
C ARG A 45 1.76 1.83 0.13
N ALA A 46 2.52 1.46 1.15
CA ALA A 46 3.82 2.05 1.46
C ALA A 46 4.97 1.52 0.57
N GLY A 47 4.72 0.50 -0.27
CA GLY A 47 5.74 -0.11 -1.13
C GLY A 47 6.68 -1.06 -0.38
N ALA A 48 6.17 -1.78 0.62
CA ALA A 48 6.94 -2.78 1.35
C ALA A 48 7.40 -3.93 0.44
N SER A 49 8.65 -4.37 0.62
CA SER A 49 9.20 -5.51 -0.09
C SER A 49 8.53 -6.82 0.34
N ARG A 50 8.58 -7.85 -0.51
CA ARG A 50 8.07 -9.18 -0.17
C ARG A 50 8.59 -9.72 1.17
N PRO A 51 9.89 -9.73 1.48
CA PRO A 51 10.36 -10.20 2.80
C PRO A 51 9.81 -9.37 3.97
N ALA A 52 9.55 -8.07 3.78
CA ALA A 52 8.90 -7.25 4.79
C ALA A 52 7.42 -7.64 4.97
N LEU A 53 6.71 -7.96 3.88
CA LEU A 53 5.34 -8.47 3.92
C LEU A 53 5.27 -9.83 4.64
N GLU A 54 6.18 -10.76 4.35
CA GLU A 54 6.28 -12.04 5.05
C GLU A 54 6.54 -11.85 6.55
N GLY A 55 7.42 -10.91 6.90
CA GLY A 55 7.68 -10.56 8.31
C GLY A 55 6.47 -10.00 9.02
N ILE A 56 5.70 -9.13 8.36
CA ILE A 56 4.45 -8.57 8.89
C ILE A 56 3.38 -9.66 9.03
N ALA A 57 3.23 -10.52 8.02
CA ALA A 57 2.31 -11.65 8.04
C ALA A 57 2.60 -12.58 9.22
N GLY A 58 3.87 -12.94 9.44
CA GLY A 58 4.30 -13.75 10.58
C GLY A 58 4.04 -13.06 11.93
N ALA A 59 4.33 -11.76 12.04
CA ALA A 59 4.08 -11.00 13.26
C ALA A 59 2.59 -10.89 13.62
N LEU A 60 1.71 -10.90 12.61
CA LEU A 60 0.25 -10.85 12.77
C LEU A 60 -0.40 -12.25 12.84
N GLY A 61 0.40 -13.32 12.84
CA GLY A 61 -0.11 -14.70 12.93
C GLY A 61 -0.87 -15.15 11.68
N ALA A 62 -0.62 -14.55 10.53
CA ALA A 62 -1.27 -14.91 9.29
C ALA A 62 -0.89 -16.33 8.83
N ALA A 63 -1.81 -17.00 8.15
CA ALA A 63 -1.56 -18.31 7.58
C ALA A 63 -0.48 -18.26 6.49
N THR A 64 0.25 -19.37 6.32
CA THR A 64 1.22 -19.53 5.22
C THR A 64 0.53 -19.30 3.87
N GLY A 65 1.16 -18.50 3.00
CA GLY A 65 0.61 -18.16 1.69
C GLY A 65 -0.36 -16.97 1.66
N THR A 66 -0.64 -16.34 2.81
CA THR A 66 -1.47 -15.12 2.87
C THR A 66 -0.88 -14.00 2.01
N VAL A 67 0.45 -13.84 1.99
CA VAL A 67 1.12 -12.81 1.18
C VAL A 67 0.91 -13.07 -0.32
N ASP A 68 1.14 -14.29 -0.80
CA ASP A 68 0.90 -14.65 -2.21
C ASP A 68 -0.58 -14.48 -2.59
N ARG A 69 -1.49 -14.93 -1.73
CA ARG A 69 -2.94 -14.77 -1.92
C ARG A 69 -3.31 -13.30 -2.10
N LEU A 70 -2.84 -12.45 -1.19
CA LEU A 70 -3.12 -11.02 -1.22
C LEU A 70 -2.54 -10.35 -2.47
N LEU A 71 -1.31 -10.70 -2.85
CA LEU A 71 -0.66 -10.14 -4.05
C LEU A 71 -1.43 -10.49 -5.33
N GLU A 72 -1.96 -11.71 -5.42
CA GLU A 72 -2.82 -12.11 -6.54
C GLU A 72 -4.16 -11.37 -6.50
N ASP A 73 -4.80 -11.24 -5.34
CA ASP A 73 -6.08 -10.53 -5.18
C ASP A 73 -5.96 -9.05 -5.61
N VAL A 74 -4.84 -8.38 -5.29
CA VAL A 74 -4.63 -6.96 -5.61
C VAL A 74 -3.93 -6.71 -6.95
N ARG A 75 -3.66 -7.76 -7.74
CA ARG A 75 -2.86 -7.66 -8.97
C ARG A 75 -3.36 -6.61 -9.95
N GLY A 76 -4.68 -6.46 -10.09
CA GLY A 76 -5.32 -5.45 -10.94
C GLY A 76 -5.16 -4.00 -10.45
N ALA A 77 -4.69 -3.81 -9.21
CA ALA A 77 -4.51 -2.51 -8.56
C ALA A 77 -3.04 -2.16 -8.30
N LEU A 78 -2.09 -3.00 -8.73
CA LEU A 78 -0.66 -2.72 -8.59
C LEU A 78 -0.20 -1.65 -9.59
N ASP A 79 0.75 -0.82 -9.17
CA ASP A 79 1.34 0.21 -10.03
C ASP A 79 2.23 -0.46 -11.10
N PRO A 80 1.90 -0.34 -12.41
CA PRO A 80 2.63 -1.03 -13.47
C PRO A 80 4.07 -0.54 -13.62
N ALA A 81 4.38 0.70 -13.25
CA ALA A 81 5.76 1.19 -13.26
C ALA A 81 6.63 0.52 -12.18
N TRP A 82 6.00 -0.27 -11.31
CA TRP A 82 6.63 -0.99 -10.21
C TRP A 82 6.55 -2.51 -10.41
N ILE A 83 5.91 -2.97 -11.49
CA ILE A 83 5.92 -4.36 -11.95
C ILE A 83 7.08 -4.51 -12.95
N ASP A 84 8.31 -4.36 -12.49
CA ASP A 84 9.51 -4.85 -13.20
C ASP A 84 10.73 -4.85 -12.27
N VAL A 85 11.10 -6.00 -11.71
CA VAL A 85 12.49 -6.42 -11.46
C VAL A 85 12.46 -7.89 -11.05
N ASP A 86 13.12 -8.71 -11.86
CA ASP A 86 13.50 -10.08 -11.59
C ASP A 86 14.24 -10.21 -10.22
N PRO A 87 13.99 -11.26 -9.42
CA PRO A 87 14.57 -11.41 -8.07
C PRO A 87 16.10 -11.49 -7.99
N ALA A 88 16.84 -11.48 -9.11
CA ALA A 88 18.30 -11.48 -9.12
C ALA A 88 18.95 -10.15 -8.66
N ASP A 89 18.25 -9.02 -8.73
CA ASP A 89 18.84 -7.68 -8.50
C ASP A 89 18.14 -6.92 -7.35
N GLY A 90 18.52 -7.16 -6.09
CA GLY A 90 17.88 -6.42 -5.01
C GLY A 90 18.33 -6.67 -3.58
N ALA A 91 19.59 -7.03 -3.34
CA ALA A 91 20.14 -7.07 -2.00
C ALA A 91 20.47 -5.64 -1.51
N GLY A 92 19.66 -5.13 -0.57
CA GLY A 92 20.08 -4.06 0.34
C GLY A 92 19.45 -2.69 0.11
N ALA A 93 18.29 -2.45 0.73
CA ALA A 93 17.88 -1.09 1.10
C ALA A 93 17.07 -1.14 2.40
N VAL A 94 17.77 -1.01 3.53
CA VAL A 94 17.19 -0.70 4.84
C VAL A 94 16.80 0.78 4.84
N ALA A 95 15.51 1.08 4.67
CA ALA A 95 15.01 2.44 4.81
C ALA A 95 14.77 2.76 6.30
N SER A 96 15.76 3.40 6.93
CA SER A 96 15.62 4.00 8.25
C SER A 96 14.84 5.31 8.13
N GLY A 97 13.73 5.42 8.86
CA GLY A 97 12.82 6.55 8.79
C GLY A 97 13.39 7.82 9.43
N THR A 98 13.27 8.95 8.73
CA THR A 98 13.12 10.28 9.37
C THR A 98 12.13 11.13 8.59
N ALA A 99 10.91 11.26 9.10
CA ALA A 99 9.91 12.16 8.56
C ALA A 99 10.21 13.61 8.99
N ARG A 100 10.79 14.43 8.09
CA ARG A 100 10.78 15.89 8.25
C ARG A 100 9.46 16.44 7.75
N ARG A 101 8.56 16.77 8.67
CA ARG A 101 7.28 17.46 8.43
C ARG A 101 7.54 18.80 7.73
N ARG A 102 7.18 18.93 6.45
CA ARG A 102 7.03 20.23 5.79
C ARG A 102 5.71 20.86 6.25
N ARG A 103 5.78 21.95 7.03
CA ARG A 103 4.62 22.80 7.31
C ARG A 103 4.21 23.55 6.03
N PRO A 104 2.91 23.63 5.69
CA PRO A 104 2.47 24.51 4.61
C PRO A 104 2.56 25.98 5.06
N ARG A 105 3.21 26.82 4.24
CA ARG A 105 3.21 28.28 4.40
C ARG A 105 1.86 28.82 3.91
N ARG A 106 1.10 29.47 4.78
CA ARG A 106 -0.09 30.25 4.40
C ARG A 106 0.32 31.45 3.53
N PRO A 107 -0.38 31.76 2.43
CA PRO A 107 -0.18 33.02 1.72
C PRO A 107 -0.76 34.19 2.54
N ARG A 108 -0.02 35.30 2.63
CA ARG A 108 -0.52 36.57 3.16
C ARG A 108 -1.35 37.25 2.08
N ILE A 109 -2.62 37.50 2.38
CA ILE A 109 -3.52 38.32 1.58
C ILE A 109 -3.09 39.78 1.77
N ALA A 110 -2.84 40.48 0.66
CA ALA A 110 -2.63 41.92 0.65
C ALA A 110 -3.99 42.62 0.74
N VAL A 111 -4.13 43.59 1.65
CA VAL A 111 -5.24 44.55 1.61
C VAL A 111 -4.62 45.88 1.19
N ASP A 112 -5.10 46.38 0.07
CA ASP A 112 -4.89 47.74 -0.43
C ASP A 112 -6.01 48.62 0.15
N GLY A 113 -5.70 49.84 0.57
CA GLY A 113 -6.69 50.76 1.13
C GLY A 113 -6.14 52.09 1.63
N ASP A 114 -6.34 53.10 0.77
CA ASP A 114 -6.36 54.57 0.95
C ASP A 114 -5.02 55.33 1.05
#